data_AF-A0A8T4VGH5-F1
#
_entry.id   AF-A0A8T4VGH5-F1
#
_cell.length_a   1.000
_cell.length_b   1.000
_cell.length_c   1.000
_cell.angle_alpha   90.00
_cell.angle_beta   90.00
_cell.angle_gamma   90.00
#
_symmetry.space_group_name_H-M   'P 1'
#
loop_
_entity.id
_entity.type
_entity.pdbx_description
1 polymer ?
#
loop_
_entity_poly.entity_id
_entity_poly.type
_entity_poly.pdbx_seq_one_letter_code
_entity_poly.pdbx_strand_id
1 'polypeptide(L)'
;MILSKKGQGLPLNVIVIAAIVLVVMVVLITIFIGSTGKTGRELAECGNKGGQCLQGTTCDTNAGWAPVPGADCLTEAGAPEQICCAYVG
;
A
#
# COMPACT_ATOMS: atom_id res chain seq x y z
N MET A 1 -49.70 27.01 25.83
CA MET A 1 -48.41 26.83 25.13
C MET A 1 -47.92 25.42 25.38
N ILE A 2 -48.03 24.53 24.39
CA ILE A 2 -47.47 23.18 24.50
C ILE A 2 -45.98 23.28 24.12
N LEU A 3 -45.13 23.38 25.13
CA LEU A 3 -43.69 23.34 24.97
C LEU A 3 -43.29 21.88 24.71
N SER A 4 -43.22 21.51 23.43
CA SER A 4 -42.74 20.20 23.01
C SER A 4 -41.30 19.99 23.51
N LYS A 5 -41.13 19.07 24.46
CA LYS A 5 -39.83 18.60 24.92
C LYS A 5 -39.23 17.64 23.87
N LYS A 6 -38.98 18.15 22.65
CA LYS A 6 -38.24 17.47 21.58
C LYS A 6 -36.76 17.54 21.94
N GLY A 7 -36.30 16.64 22.80
CA GLY A 7 -34.87 16.62 23.15
C GLY A 7 -34.46 15.67 24.28
N GLN A 8 -35.35 14.83 24.81
CA GLN A 8 -34.94 13.84 25.81
C GLN A 8 -34.86 12.44 25.22
N GLY A 9 -33.61 12.04 24.97
CA GLY A 9 -33.21 10.68 24.72
C GLY A 9 -32.86 10.45 23.25
N LEU A 10 -31.66 10.84 22.83
CA LEU A 10 -30.95 9.86 22.01
C LEU A 10 -30.89 8.60 22.88
N PRO A 11 -31.52 7.49 22.46
CA PRO A 11 -31.59 6.31 23.30
C PRO A 11 -30.17 5.96 23.69
N LEU A 12 -29.92 5.69 24.98
CA LEU A 12 -28.57 5.33 25.46
C LEU A 12 -27.97 4.21 24.58
N ASN A 13 -28.82 3.31 24.08
CA ASN A 13 -28.50 2.28 23.11
C ASN A 13 -27.81 2.81 21.84
N VAL A 14 -28.22 3.95 21.30
CA VAL A 14 -27.62 4.56 20.10
C VAL A 14 -26.19 5.01 20.39
N ILE A 15 -25.94 5.59 21.56
CA ILE A 15 -24.59 6.01 21.97
C ILE A 15 -23.69 4.77 22.13
N VAL A 16 -24.18 3.70 22.74
CA VAL A 16 -23.45 2.45 22.91
C VAL A 16 -23.12 1.80 21.56
N ILE A 17 -24.08 1.74 20.65
CA ILE A 17 -23.87 1.19 19.31
C ILE A 17 -22.85 2.02 18.53
N ALA A 18 -22.95 3.35 18.58
CA ALA A 18 -22.01 4.25 17.91
C ALA A 18 -20.57 4.04 18.41
N ALA A 19 -20.38 3.87 19.73
CA ALA A 19 -19.08 3.58 20.32
C ALA A 19 -18.51 2.23 19.83
N ILE A 20 -19.34 1.17 19.81
CA ILE A 20 -18.92 -0.15 19.31
C ILE A 20 -18.50 -0.07 17.85
N VAL A 21 -19.29 0.59 17.00
CA VAL A 21 -18.98 0.75 15.57
C VAL A 21 -17.67 1.50 15.35
N LEU A 22 -17.42 2.59 16.09
CA LEU A 22 -16.16 3.31 16.02
C LEU A 22 -14.96 2.43 16.38
N VAL A 23 -15.06 1.63 17.44
CA VAL A 23 -13.99 0.72 17.83
C VAL A 23 -13.73 -0.33 16.75
N VAL A 24 -14.77 -0.97 16.22
CA VAL A 24 -14.63 -1.96 15.15
C VAL A 24 -14.00 -1.33 13.90
N MET A 25 -14.43 -0.12 13.52
CA MET A 25 -13.87 0.59 12.38
C MET A 25 -12.37 0.85 12.55
N VAL A 26 -11.92 1.30 13.72
CA VAL A 26 -10.49 1.51 14.01
C VAL A 26 -9.71 0.20 13.88
N VAL A 27 -10.22 -0.90 14.44
CA VAL A 27 -9.57 -2.21 14.38
C VAL A 27 -9.45 -2.72 12.94
N LEU A 28 -10.49 -2.55 12.12
CA LEU A 28 -10.42 -2.93 10.71
C LEU A 28 -9.38 -2.09 9.97
N ILE A 29 -9.36 -0.77 10.18
CA ILE A 29 -8.40 0.13 9.55
C ILE A 29 -6.96 -0.27 9.88
N THR A 30 -6.65 -0.56 11.15
CA THR A 30 -5.28 -0.94 11.55
C THR A 30 -4.84 -2.26 10.92
N ILE A 31 -5.74 -3.24 10.77
CA ILE A 31 -5.45 -4.50 10.09
C ILE A 31 -5.22 -4.26 8.59
N PHE A 32 -6.07 -3.48 7.94
CA PHE A 32 -5.99 -3.24 6.49
C PHE A 32 -4.77 -2.39 6.10
N ILE A 33 -4.37 -1.41 6.91
CA ILE A 33 -3.16 -0.60 6.65
C ILE A 33 -1.91 -1.47 6.56
N GLY A 34 -1.80 -2.53 7.39
CA GLY A 34 -0.66 -3.43 7.40
C GLY A 34 -0.51 -4.30 6.14
N SER A 35 -1.61 -4.56 5.43
CA SER A 35 -1.60 -5.41 4.22
C SER A 35 -1.28 -4.62 2.96
N THR A 36 -1.87 -3.44 2.78
CA THR A 36 -1.73 -2.65 1.54
C THR A 36 -0.29 -2.20 1.28
N GLY A 37 0.47 -1.87 2.34
CA GLY A 37 1.87 -1.47 2.21
C GLY A 37 2.80 -2.60 1.75
N LYS A 38 2.46 -3.85 2.02
CA LYS A 38 3.24 -5.03 1.58
C LYS A 38 2.91 -5.40 0.14
N THR A 39 1.62 -5.45 -0.20
CA THR A 39 1.18 -5.78 -1.56
C THR A 39 1.69 -4.79 -2.61
N GLY A 40 1.72 -3.49 -2.31
CA GLY A 40 2.28 -2.49 -3.23
C GLY A 40 3.77 -2.68 -3.51
N ARG A 41 4.55 -3.04 -2.49
CA ARG A 41 6.00 -3.30 -2.62
C ARG A 41 6.26 -4.59 -3.38
N GLU A 42 5.55 -5.67 -3.06
CA GLU A 42 5.67 -6.95 -3.78
C GLU A 42 5.28 -6.78 -5.25
N LEU A 43 4.22 -6.05 -5.59
CA LEU A 43 3.86 -5.79 -6.99
C LEU A 43 4.88 -4.91 -7.74
N ALA A 44 5.58 -4.03 -7.02
CA ALA A 44 6.61 -3.19 -7.60
C ALA A 44 7.95 -3.92 -7.73
N GLU A 45 8.17 -5.07 -7.08
CA GLU A 45 9.43 -5.79 -7.16
C GLU A 45 9.79 -6.18 -8.59
N CYS A 46 11.01 -5.84 -9.00
CA CYS A 46 11.57 -6.18 -10.30
C CYS A 46 11.44 -7.67 -10.66
N GLY A 47 11.64 -8.57 -9.69
CA GLY A 47 11.51 -10.01 -9.89
C GLY A 47 10.09 -10.44 -10.27
N ASN A 48 9.06 -9.81 -9.68
CA ASN A 48 7.66 -10.12 -9.98
C ASN A 48 7.22 -9.57 -11.34
N LYS A 49 7.98 -8.64 -11.92
CA LYS A 49 7.78 -8.12 -13.28
C LYS A 49 8.64 -8.84 -14.32
N GLY A 50 9.30 -9.93 -13.95
CA GLY A 50 10.15 -10.73 -14.86
C GLY A 50 11.50 -10.09 -15.17
N GLY A 51 11.93 -9.12 -14.36
CA GLY A 51 13.23 -8.46 -14.48
C GLY A 51 14.24 -8.92 -13.44
N GLN A 52 15.47 -8.48 -13.64
CA GLN A 52 16.56 -8.59 -12.67
C GLN A 52 17.09 -7.20 -12.34
N CYS A 53 17.40 -6.99 -11.06
CA CYS A 53 18.04 -5.78 -10.61
C CYS A 53 19.52 -5.85 -10.95
N LEU A 54 19.95 -5.01 -11.90
CA LEU A 54 21.33 -4.89 -12.32
C LEU A 54 21.92 -3.60 -11.74
N GLN A 55 23.19 -3.67 -11.36
CA GLN A 55 23.92 -2.48 -10.90
C GLN A 55 24.28 -1.61 -12.11
N GLY A 56 23.81 -0.35 -12.11
CA GLY A 56 24.04 0.59 -13.20
C GLY A 56 22.88 1.56 -13.39
N THR A 57 23.12 2.60 -14.18
CA THR A 57 22.10 3.63 -14.50
C THR A 57 21.27 3.27 -15.73
N THR A 58 21.69 2.27 -16.52
CA THR A 58 21.04 1.87 -17.76
C THR A 58 21.12 0.36 -17.96
N CYS A 59 20.10 -0.21 -18.60
CA CYS A 59 20.12 -1.61 -19.04
C CYS A 59 20.96 -1.73 -20.30
N ASP A 60 21.77 -2.80 -20.40
CA ASP A 60 22.56 -3.06 -21.61
C ASP A 60 21.67 -3.55 -22.76
N THR A 61 21.22 -2.59 -23.57
CA THR A 61 20.40 -2.84 -24.76
C THR A 61 21.13 -3.67 -25.82
N ASN A 62 22.46 -3.67 -25.86
CA ASN A 62 23.23 -4.49 -26.83
C ASN A 62 23.25 -5.96 -26.42
N ALA A 63 23.17 -6.24 -25.13
CA ALA A 63 23.03 -7.58 -24.58
C ALA A 63 21.57 -8.06 -24.51
N GLY A 64 20.61 -7.31 -25.08
CA GLY A 64 19.19 -7.68 -25.12
C GLY A 64 18.41 -7.37 -23.84
N TRP A 65 18.81 -6.35 -23.07
CA TRP A 65 18.09 -5.93 -21.85
C TRP A 65 17.31 -4.64 -22.07
N ALA A 66 16.09 -4.57 -21.54
CA ALA A 66 15.25 -3.37 -21.56
C ALA A 66 14.81 -2.98 -20.14
N PRO A 67 14.69 -1.67 -19.85
CA PRO A 67 14.22 -1.20 -18.55
C PRO A 67 12.73 -1.49 -18.36
N VAL A 68 12.35 -1.94 -17.17
CA VAL A 68 10.96 -2.20 -16.81
C VAL A 68 10.39 -1.01 -16.04
N PRO A 69 9.39 -0.29 -16.60
CA PRO A 69 8.82 0.88 -15.94
C PRO A 69 7.97 0.48 -14.71
N GLY A 70 8.09 1.28 -13.65
CA GLY A 70 7.34 1.07 -12.40
C GLY A 70 7.76 -0.19 -11.63
N ALA A 71 8.99 -0.66 -11.87
CA ALA A 71 9.63 -1.72 -11.10
C ALA A 71 10.69 -1.10 -10.18
N ASP A 72 10.64 -1.47 -8.91
CA ASP A 72 11.59 -1.04 -7.90
C ASP A 72 12.55 -2.19 -7.56
N CYS A 73 13.82 -1.82 -7.42
CA CYS A 73 14.82 -2.68 -6.81
C CYS A 73 14.83 -2.37 -5.33
N LEU A 74 14.55 -3.38 -4.49
CA LEU A 74 14.64 -3.25 -3.04
C LEU A 74 16.11 -3.19 -2.63
N THR A 75 16.75 -2.04 -2.87
CA THR A 75 18.09 -1.76 -2.36
C THR A 75 17.99 -1.31 -0.92
N GLU A 76 18.74 -1.95 -0.04
CA GLU A 76 18.95 -1.43 1.31
C GLU A 76 19.65 -0.06 1.23
N ALA A 77 19.32 0.84 2.18
CA ALA A 77 19.84 2.20 2.19
C ALA A 77 21.38 2.19 2.22
N GLY A 78 22.00 2.56 1.09
CA GLY A 78 23.46 2.55 0.91
C GLY A 78 23.98 1.67 -0.24
N ALA A 79 23.11 0.98 -0.98
CA ALA A 79 23.50 0.23 -2.18
C ALA A 79 23.69 1.15 -3.40
N PRO A 80 24.52 0.76 -4.39
CA PRO A 80 24.63 1.49 -5.66
C PRO A 80 23.28 1.57 -6.38
N GLU A 81 23.11 2.57 -7.26
CA GLU A 81 21.92 2.72 -8.10
C GLU A 81 21.68 1.41 -8.88
N GLN A 82 20.55 0.76 -8.60
CA GLN A 82 20.09 -0.45 -9.30
C GLN A 82 18.88 -0.11 -10.14
N ILE A 83 18.89 -0.56 -11.39
CA ILE A 83 17.77 -0.44 -12.32
C ILE A 83 17.19 -1.82 -12.62
N CYS A 84 15.87 -1.89 -12.76
CA CYS A 84 15.21 -3.14 -13.14
C CYS A 84 15.28 -3.35 -14.65
N CYS A 85 15.93 -4.43 -15.07
CA CYS A 85 16.07 -4.81 -16.47
C CYS A 85 15.42 -6.17 -16.74
N ALA A 86 14.57 -6.24 -17.75
CA ALA A 86 14.07 -7.51 -18.28
C ALA A 86 14.82 -7.89 -19.55
N TYR A 87 15.10 -9.17 -19.70
CA TYR A 87 15.72 -9.69 -20.91
C TYR A 87 14.66 -9.76 -22.02
N VAL A 88 14.93 -9.11 -23.14
CA VAL A 88 14.05 -8.96 -24.33
C VAL A 88 14.71 -9.47 -25.61
N GLY A 89 15.78 -10.27 -25.48
CA GLY A 89 16.60 -10.80 -26.58
C GLY A 89 15.82 -11.30 -27.79
#